data_AF-A0A6V7S5E1-F1
#
_entry.id   AF-A0A6V7S5E1-F1
#
_cell.length_a   1.000
_cell.length_b   1.000
_cell.length_c   1.000
_cell.angle_alpha   90.00
_cell.angle_beta   90.00
_cell.angle_gamma   90.00
#
_symmetry.space_group_name_H-M   'P 1'
#
loop_
_entity.id
_entity.type
_entity.pdbx_description
1 polymer ?
#
loop_
_entity_poly.entity_id
_entity_poly.type
_entity_poly.pdbx_seq_one_letter_code
_entity_poly.pdbx_strand_id
1 'polypeptide(L)'
;MCHYGIHKIETENGPINVYFEKQSKLYCLVHTINNILQAHVYSPSDFREFENNFDYTKLNNSTPDDNNTINENKNNNKSTDLNIKDTLNFENIFSYIKRGINYFGNFNIDVLYFFVSKHNIELHWVDNKEIFKKLNQNNDCLSLFSDSVLNDQKLIAFVINLVKINFLNIYKHRHFYTIRKISGMWFVLDSSHSKPVLLPTSQEVNIKKNNK
;
A
#
# COMPACT_ATOMS: atom_id res chain seq x y z
N MET A 1 -10.05 8.69 -20.35
CA MET A 1 -10.75 7.56 -19.71
C MET A 1 -9.70 6.66 -19.06
N CYS A 2 -10.03 6.05 -17.92
CA CYS A 2 -9.22 4.99 -17.32
C CYS A 2 -9.22 3.81 -18.30
N HIS A 3 -8.06 3.21 -18.55
CA HIS A 3 -7.98 2.04 -19.44
C HIS A 3 -7.77 0.82 -18.57
N TYR A 4 -8.75 -0.08 -18.57
CA TYR A 4 -8.65 -1.35 -17.88
C TYR A 4 -8.92 -2.49 -18.84
N GLY A 5 -8.36 -3.65 -18.54
CA GLY A 5 -8.52 -4.84 -19.36
C GLY A 5 -7.98 -6.08 -18.68
N ILE A 6 -8.28 -7.22 -19.30
CA ILE A 6 -7.73 -8.51 -18.90
C ILE A 6 -6.52 -8.78 -19.80
N HIS A 7 -5.36 -8.98 -19.17
CA HIS A 7 -4.14 -9.40 -19.84
C HIS A 7 -3.96 -10.90 -19.65
N LYS A 8 -3.88 -11.64 -20.76
CA LYS A 8 -3.50 -13.05 -20.74
C LYS A 8 -1.98 -13.14 -20.65
N ILE A 9 -1.45 -13.64 -19.54
CA ILE A 9 -0.03 -13.83 -19.29
C ILE A 9 0.27 -15.33 -19.34
N GLU A 10 1.12 -15.75 -20.26
CA GLU A 10 1.57 -17.14 -20.35
C GLU A 10 2.55 -17.45 -19.21
N THR A 11 2.32 -18.55 -18.49
CA THR A 11 3.16 -19.00 -17.38
C THR A 11 3.44 -20.50 -17.52
N GLU A 12 4.38 -21.02 -16.71
CA GLU A 12 4.69 -22.46 -16.65
C GLU A 12 3.47 -23.34 -16.33
N ASN A 13 2.50 -22.80 -15.57
CA ASN A 13 1.28 -23.50 -15.17
C ASN A 13 0.11 -23.23 -16.14
N GLY A 14 0.38 -22.63 -17.30
CA GLY A 14 -0.61 -22.22 -18.29
C GLY A 14 -0.96 -20.73 -18.24
N PRO A 15 -1.90 -20.28 -19.09
CA PRO A 15 -2.24 -18.87 -19.18
C PRO A 15 -3.05 -18.38 -17.98
N ILE A 16 -2.66 -17.23 -17.44
CA ILE A 16 -3.36 -16.55 -16.35
C ILE A 16 -3.97 -15.25 -16.89
N ASN A 17 -5.26 -15.05 -16.60
CA ASN A 17 -5.95 -13.81 -16.88
C ASN A 17 -5.75 -12.84 -15.71
N VAL A 18 -5.08 -11.72 -15.97
CA VAL A 18 -4.78 -10.69 -14.97
C VAL A 18 -5.55 -9.43 -15.31
N TYR A 19 -6.44 -9.01 -14.41
CA TYR A 19 -7.07 -7.70 -14.53
C TYR A 19 -6.06 -6.60 -14.20
N PHE A 20 -6.05 -5.55 -15.03
CA PHE A 20 -5.13 -4.44 -14.87
C PHE A 20 -5.77 -3.12 -15.28
N GLU A 21 -5.63 -2.11 -14.42
CA GLU A 21 -5.94 -0.72 -14.71
C GLU A 21 -4.67 0.09 -14.96
N LYS A 22 -4.53 0.58 -16.19
CA LYS A 22 -3.56 1.61 -16.52
C LYS A 22 -4.11 2.97 -16.09
N GLN A 23 -3.28 3.72 -15.36
CA GLN A 23 -3.67 5.03 -14.89
C GLN A 23 -3.83 6.02 -16.03
N SER A 24 -4.86 6.85 -15.90
CA SER A 24 -4.93 8.11 -16.61
C SER A 24 -4.82 9.24 -15.58
N LYS A 25 -3.95 10.22 -15.84
CA LYS A 25 -3.63 11.31 -14.90
C LYS A 25 -2.92 10.78 -13.63
N LEU A 26 -3.33 11.25 -12.46
CA LEU A 26 -2.68 11.05 -11.17
C LEU A 26 -3.55 10.23 -10.18
N TYR A 27 -4.54 9.49 -10.67
CA TYR A 27 -5.46 8.67 -9.84
C TYR A 27 -4.89 7.31 -9.44
N CYS A 28 -3.58 7.24 -9.15
CA CYS A 28 -2.88 5.98 -8.85
C CYS A 28 -3.54 5.16 -7.73
N LEU A 29 -4.10 5.81 -6.69
CA LEU A 29 -4.76 5.08 -5.59
C LEU A 29 -6.05 4.38 -6.03
N VAL A 30 -6.85 4.99 -6.91
CA VAL A 30 -8.07 4.36 -7.48
C VAL A 30 -7.69 3.07 -8.20
N HIS A 31 -6.69 3.17 -9.07
CA HIS A 31 -6.19 2.02 -9.84
C HIS A 31 -5.54 0.97 -8.95
N THR A 32 -4.86 1.39 -7.88
CA THR A 32 -4.30 0.47 -6.88
C THR A 32 -5.40 -0.40 -6.26
N ILE A 33 -6.52 0.19 -5.83
CA ILE A 33 -7.61 -0.57 -5.22
C ILE A 33 -8.27 -1.50 -6.25
N ASN A 34 -8.59 -1.01 -7.44
CA ASN A 34 -9.17 -1.85 -8.50
C ASN A 34 -8.23 -3.01 -8.90
N ASN A 35 -6.92 -2.75 -8.95
CA ASN A 35 -5.91 -3.79 -9.17
C ASN A 35 -5.85 -4.82 -8.02
N ILE A 36 -6.02 -4.40 -6.76
CA ILE A 36 -6.12 -5.33 -5.62
C ILE A 36 -7.35 -6.23 -5.78
N LEU A 37 -8.49 -5.63 -6.09
CA LEU A 37 -9.79 -6.30 -6.22
C LEU A 37 -9.92 -7.11 -7.52
N GLN A 38 -8.99 -6.93 -8.46
CA GLN A 38 -9.00 -7.58 -9.78
C GLN A 38 -10.30 -7.28 -10.58
N ALA A 39 -10.87 -6.09 -10.41
CA ALA A 39 -12.04 -5.62 -11.13
C ALA A 39 -12.18 -4.08 -11.09
N HIS A 40 -12.96 -3.51 -12.02
CA HIS A 40 -13.31 -2.09 -12.01
C HIS A 40 -14.43 -1.83 -11.01
N VAL A 41 -14.06 -1.64 -9.74
CA VAL A 41 -15.04 -1.46 -8.65
C VAL A 41 -15.27 0.01 -8.36
N TYR A 42 -14.20 0.81 -8.38
CA TYR A 42 -14.25 2.21 -8.00
C TYR A 42 -13.77 3.14 -9.13
N SER A 43 -14.33 4.34 -9.10
CA SER A 43 -14.04 5.46 -9.98
C SER A 43 -13.45 6.62 -9.16
N PRO A 44 -12.82 7.61 -9.83
CA PRO A 44 -12.38 8.82 -9.15
C PRO A 44 -13.51 9.61 -8.46
N SER A 45 -14.77 9.43 -8.88
CA SER A 45 -15.94 10.05 -8.22
C SER A 45 -16.17 9.50 -6.83
N ASP A 46 -16.07 8.18 -6.66
CA ASP A 46 -16.34 7.52 -5.37
C ASP A 46 -15.37 8.01 -4.30
N PHE A 47 -14.10 8.19 -4.66
CA PHE A 47 -13.09 8.70 -3.74
C PHE A 47 -13.30 10.18 -3.42
N ARG A 48 -13.71 10.99 -4.40
CA ARG A 48 -14.04 12.41 -4.17
C ARG A 48 -15.24 12.58 -3.24
N GLU A 49 -16.27 11.76 -3.43
CA GLU A 49 -17.44 11.76 -2.57
C GLU A 49 -17.06 11.38 -1.14
N PHE A 50 -16.26 10.33 -0.96
CA PHE A 50 -15.74 9.95 0.35
C PHE A 50 -14.99 11.10 1.03
N GLU A 51 -14.00 11.71 0.38
CA GLU A 51 -13.21 12.78 0.98
C GLU A 51 -14.00 14.08 1.25
N ASN A 52 -15.08 14.32 0.53
CA ASN A 52 -15.96 15.45 0.79
C ASN A 52 -16.83 15.22 2.03
N ASN A 53 -17.23 13.98 2.27
CA ASN A 53 -18.07 13.58 3.40
C ASN A 53 -17.25 13.18 4.64
N PHE A 54 -15.95 12.95 4.48
CA PHE A 54 -15.07 12.54 5.57
C PHE A 54 -14.67 13.75 6.41
N ASP A 55 -15.19 13.79 7.64
CA ASP A 55 -14.85 14.80 8.63
C ASP A 55 -13.62 14.35 9.42
N TYR A 56 -12.45 14.82 8.99
CA TYR A 56 -11.18 14.57 9.68
C TYR A 56 -11.16 15.08 11.13
N THR A 57 -12.08 15.98 11.52
CA THR A 57 -12.12 16.54 12.88
C THR A 57 -12.78 15.61 13.91
N LYS A 58 -13.61 14.65 13.48
CA LYS A 58 -14.25 13.66 14.38
C LYS A 58 -13.27 12.63 14.95
N LEU A 59 -12.11 12.43 14.33
CA LEU A 59 -11.08 11.54 14.83
C LEU A 59 -10.42 12.05 16.14
N ASN A 60 -10.47 13.38 16.36
CA ASN A 60 -9.82 14.05 17.50
C ASN A 60 -10.60 13.95 18.82
N ASN A 61 -11.88 13.61 18.78
CA ASN A 61 -12.76 13.62 19.97
C ASN A 61 -12.98 12.22 20.58
N SER A 62 -12.29 11.20 20.07
CA SER A 62 -12.37 9.82 20.55
C SER A 62 -11.14 9.37 21.35
N THR A 63 -10.23 10.28 21.68
CA THR A 63 -9.18 10.04 22.69
C THR A 63 -9.79 10.19 24.09
N PRO A 64 -9.77 9.15 24.95
CA PRO A 64 -10.15 9.30 26.35
C PRO A 64 -9.19 10.28 27.04
N ASP A 65 -9.75 11.27 27.72
CA ASP A 65 -9.04 12.17 28.62
C ASP A 65 -8.47 11.38 29.82
N ASP A 66 -7.23 10.89 29.71
CA ASP A 66 -6.47 10.42 30.87
C ASP A 66 -5.74 11.60 31.53
N ASN A 67 -6.52 12.48 32.14
CA ASN A 67 -6.03 13.32 33.23
C ASN A 67 -6.48 12.69 34.56
N ASN A 68 -5.66 11.83 35.15
CA ASN A 68 -5.61 11.71 36.61
C ASN A 68 -4.28 11.17 37.12
N THR A 69 -3.65 12.03 37.91
CA THR A 69 -2.59 11.86 38.89
C THR A 69 -2.70 10.55 39.71
N ILE A 70 -1.59 9.83 39.94
CA ILE A 70 -1.06 9.40 41.26
C ILE A 70 0.14 8.42 41.13
N ASN A 71 1.07 8.63 42.06
CA ASN A 71 2.35 8.01 42.43
C ASN A 71 2.65 6.51 42.23
N GLU A 72 3.96 6.27 42.17
CA GLU A 72 4.75 5.04 42.12
C GLU A 72 4.38 3.92 43.11
N ASN A 73 4.41 2.65 42.65
CA ASN A 73 5.28 1.59 43.19
C ASN A 73 5.19 0.24 42.43
N LYS A 74 6.38 -0.29 42.09
CA LYS A 74 6.84 -1.70 41.91
C LYS A 74 5.80 -2.86 41.78
N ASN A 75 5.84 -3.59 40.66
CA ASN A 75 6.50 -4.91 40.50
C ASN A 75 5.99 -5.72 39.29
N ASN A 76 6.94 -6.43 38.68
CA ASN A 76 6.90 -7.34 37.52
C ASN A 76 5.68 -8.30 37.42
N ASN A 77 5.01 -8.29 36.28
CA ASN A 77 4.99 -9.37 35.27
C ASN A 77 3.85 -9.16 34.25
N LYS A 78 4.17 -9.45 32.98
CA LYS A 78 3.26 -9.87 31.91
C LYS A 78 2.57 -8.76 31.09
N SER A 79 2.94 -8.75 29.80
CA SER A 79 2.20 -8.25 28.63
C SER A 79 1.86 -6.76 28.64
N THR A 80 2.78 -5.95 28.10
CA THR A 80 2.52 -4.58 27.64
C THR A 80 2.56 -4.65 26.11
N ASP A 81 1.46 -4.58 25.36
CA ASP A 81 0.50 -3.48 25.27
C ASP A 81 1.17 -2.10 25.21
N LEU A 82 0.77 -1.35 24.18
CA LEU A 82 1.05 0.07 23.91
C LEU A 82 2.41 0.40 23.26
N ASN A 83 2.34 0.77 21.98
CA ASN A 83 2.82 2.09 21.55
C ASN A 83 1.99 2.60 20.37
N ILE A 84 0.77 3.03 20.72
CA ILE A 84 0.01 4.13 20.07
C ILE A 84 0.82 5.46 20.09
N LYS A 85 2.04 5.45 20.66
CA LYS A 85 2.99 6.57 20.75
C LYS A 85 3.73 6.93 19.47
N ASP A 86 3.44 6.30 18.34
CA ASP A 86 3.59 7.00 17.07
C ASP A 86 2.29 7.78 16.83
N THR A 87 2.06 8.75 17.72
CA THR A 87 1.33 9.97 17.41
C THR A 87 1.84 10.43 16.05
N LEU A 88 1.07 10.06 15.02
CA LEU A 88 1.24 10.54 13.65
C LEU A 88 1.44 12.03 13.80
N ASN A 89 2.66 12.49 13.54
CA ASN A 89 3.03 13.88 13.70
C ASN A 89 2.18 14.66 12.68
N PHE A 90 1.02 15.11 13.17
CA PHE A 90 -0.10 15.67 12.43
C PHE A 90 0.23 17.04 11.82
N GLU A 91 1.44 17.56 12.08
CA GLU A 91 1.98 18.74 11.40
C GLU A 91 2.09 18.57 9.88
N ASN A 92 2.02 17.35 9.34
CA ASN A 92 1.95 17.13 7.90
C ASN A 92 0.53 17.25 7.28
N ILE A 93 -0.52 17.50 8.07
CA ILE A 93 -1.90 17.74 7.55
C ILE A 93 -1.90 18.92 6.57
N PHE A 94 -1.13 19.98 6.83
CA PHE A 94 -1.07 21.13 5.93
C PHE A 94 -0.36 20.88 4.58
N SER A 95 0.25 19.70 4.38
CA SER A 95 0.75 19.29 3.06
C SER A 95 -0.36 18.77 2.13
N TYR A 96 -1.53 18.43 2.67
CA TYR A 96 -2.74 18.11 1.91
C TYR A 96 -3.54 19.38 1.63
N ILE A 97 -2.94 20.32 0.91
CA ILE A 97 -3.72 21.48 0.46
C ILE A 97 -4.75 20.99 -0.56
N LYS A 98 -6.04 20.99 -0.15
CA LYS A 98 -7.23 21.01 -1.02
C LYS A 98 -7.13 22.25 -1.92
N ARG A 99 -6.32 22.20 -2.97
CA ARG A 99 -6.03 23.37 -3.82
C ARG A 99 -6.79 23.30 -5.14
N GLY A 100 -8.02 23.80 -5.11
CA GLY A 100 -8.72 24.33 -6.29
C GLY A 100 -9.54 23.33 -7.12
N ILE A 101 -10.00 23.84 -8.27
CA ILE A 101 -11.09 23.33 -9.13
C ILE A 101 -10.74 21.99 -9.81
N ASN A 102 -9.48 21.52 -9.72
CA ASN A 102 -9.00 20.31 -10.38
C ASN A 102 -8.45 19.31 -9.35
N TYR A 103 -9.30 18.37 -8.93
CA TYR A 103 -8.91 17.30 -8.01
C TYR A 103 -8.00 16.27 -8.71
N PHE A 104 -6.69 16.32 -8.46
CA PHE A 104 -5.66 15.55 -9.16
C PHE A 104 -5.29 14.20 -8.51
N GLY A 105 -6.17 13.55 -7.75
CA GLY A 105 -5.97 12.14 -7.36
C GLY A 105 -4.91 11.85 -6.29
N ASN A 106 -4.41 12.89 -5.62
CA ASN A 106 -3.53 12.78 -4.44
C ASN A 106 -4.34 12.45 -3.18
N PHE A 107 -4.99 11.29 -3.20
CA PHE A 107 -5.81 10.80 -2.09
C PHE A 107 -4.96 10.45 -0.87
N ASN A 108 -5.52 10.64 0.32
CA ASN A 108 -4.91 10.20 1.58
C ASN A 108 -4.93 8.65 1.72
N ILE A 109 -3.98 8.07 2.44
CA ILE A 109 -3.95 6.65 2.77
C ILE A 109 -5.20 6.20 3.53
N ASP A 110 -5.85 7.08 4.29
CA ASP A 110 -7.11 6.77 5.00
C ASP A 110 -8.21 6.34 4.02
N VAL A 111 -8.21 6.88 2.81
CA VAL A 111 -9.12 6.50 1.73
C VAL A 111 -8.88 5.05 1.31
N LEU A 112 -7.62 4.61 1.27
CA LEU A 112 -7.27 3.21 1.02
C LEU A 112 -7.86 2.31 2.10
N TYR A 113 -7.58 2.60 3.37
CA TYR A 113 -8.07 1.83 4.51
C TYR A 113 -9.60 1.69 4.47
N PHE A 114 -10.31 2.79 4.23
CA PHE A 114 -11.76 2.78 4.12
C PHE A 114 -12.26 1.86 3.01
N PHE A 115 -11.74 1.98 1.79
CA PHE A 115 -12.25 1.19 0.67
C PHE A 115 -11.85 -0.29 0.72
N VAL A 116 -10.66 -0.64 1.24
CA VAL A 116 -10.26 -2.05 1.38
C VAL A 116 -11.02 -2.75 2.50
N SER A 117 -11.32 -2.04 3.60
CA SER A 117 -12.12 -2.60 4.71
C SER A 117 -13.54 -2.97 4.30
N LYS A 118 -14.15 -2.24 3.33
CA LYS A 118 -15.44 -2.62 2.73
C LYS A 118 -15.43 -4.00 2.05
N HIS A 119 -14.26 -4.52 1.71
CA HIS A 119 -14.07 -5.81 1.05
C HIS A 119 -13.49 -6.87 1.99
N ASN A 120 -13.59 -6.67 3.32
CA ASN A 120 -13.01 -7.55 4.34
C ASN A 120 -11.50 -7.78 4.18
N ILE A 121 -10.79 -6.78 3.65
CA ILE A 121 -9.34 -6.79 3.51
C ILE A 121 -8.76 -5.95 4.64
N GLU A 122 -7.92 -6.56 5.46
CA GLU A 122 -7.13 -5.88 6.49
C GLU A 122 -5.82 -5.39 5.89
N LEU A 123 -5.42 -4.16 6.26
CA LEU A 123 -4.17 -3.56 5.83
C LEU A 123 -3.23 -3.42 7.02
N HIS A 124 -2.08 -4.08 6.96
CA HIS A 124 -1.03 -3.97 7.97
C HIS A 124 0.09 -3.05 7.47
N TRP A 125 0.45 -2.06 8.28
CA TRP A 125 1.57 -1.17 7.97
C TRP A 125 2.90 -1.86 8.27
N VAL A 126 3.85 -1.76 7.33
CA VAL A 126 5.23 -2.22 7.52
C VAL A 126 6.12 -0.99 7.67
N ASP A 127 6.81 -0.87 8.80
CA ASP A 127 7.68 0.28 9.07
C ASP A 127 8.94 0.24 8.19
N ASN A 128 9.21 1.34 7.49
CA ASN A 128 10.44 1.55 6.73
C ASN A 128 11.70 1.31 7.57
N LYS A 129 11.72 1.67 8.86
CA LYS A 129 12.87 1.41 9.74
C LYS A 129 13.15 -0.08 9.87
N GLU A 130 12.10 -0.90 9.97
CA GLU A 130 12.22 -2.35 10.01
C GLU A 130 12.74 -2.90 8.68
N ILE A 131 12.23 -2.38 7.55
CA ILE A 131 12.71 -2.71 6.20
C ILE A 131 14.20 -2.40 6.08
N PHE A 132 14.62 -1.18 6.42
CA PHE A 132 16.03 -0.76 6.36
C PHE A 132 16.92 -1.57 7.30
N LYS A 133 16.45 -1.89 8.51
CA LYS A 133 17.19 -2.73 9.45
C LYS A 133 17.42 -4.13 8.86
N LYS A 134 16.39 -4.76 8.28
CA LYS A 134 16.50 -6.07 7.62
C LYS A 134 17.46 -6.05 6.44
N LEU A 135 17.43 -4.99 5.63
CA LEU A 135 18.32 -4.80 4.49
C LEU A 135 19.78 -4.57 4.90
N ASN A 136 20.02 -3.75 5.94
CA ASN A 136 21.38 -3.37 6.35
C ASN A 136 22.07 -4.44 7.21
N GLN A 137 21.32 -5.30 7.88
CA GLN A 137 21.91 -6.32 8.77
C GLN A 137 22.50 -7.52 8.03
N ASN A 138 22.26 -7.67 6.72
CA ASN A 138 22.62 -8.88 5.98
C ASN A 138 23.23 -8.52 4.62
N ASN A 139 24.52 -8.79 4.47
CA ASN A 139 25.30 -8.45 3.27
C ASN A 139 24.95 -9.33 2.06
N ASP A 140 24.35 -10.49 2.28
CA ASP A 140 23.90 -11.40 1.22
C ASP A 140 22.40 -11.21 0.99
N CYS A 141 22.06 -10.73 -0.21
CA CYS A 141 20.71 -10.52 -0.77
C CYS A 141 19.58 -11.29 -0.03
N LEU A 142 18.95 -10.63 0.95
CA LEU A 142 17.83 -11.19 1.69
C LEU A 142 16.48 -10.80 1.08
N SER A 143 15.55 -11.75 1.14
CA SER A 143 14.14 -11.48 0.92
C SER A 143 13.57 -10.70 2.11
N LEU A 144 12.80 -9.64 1.85
CA LEU A 144 12.16 -8.84 2.91
C LEU A 144 11.14 -9.65 3.73
N PHE A 145 10.60 -10.69 3.11
CA PHE A 145 9.65 -11.64 3.67
C PHE A 145 10.15 -13.06 3.43
N SER A 146 9.88 -13.98 4.37
CA SER A 146 10.19 -15.40 4.21
C SER A 146 9.24 -16.07 3.21
N ASP A 147 9.66 -17.18 2.61
CA ASP A 147 8.81 -17.98 1.71
C ASP A 147 7.51 -18.43 2.41
N SER A 148 7.54 -18.71 3.72
CA SER A 148 6.34 -19.05 4.49
C SER A 148 5.30 -17.93 4.48
N VAL A 149 5.72 -16.67 4.61
CA VAL A 149 4.84 -15.50 4.56
C VAL A 149 4.34 -15.25 3.14
N LEU A 150 5.23 -15.34 2.15
CA LEU A 150 4.86 -15.15 0.73
C LEU A 150 3.89 -16.23 0.23
N ASN A 151 3.98 -17.44 0.79
CA ASN A 151 3.12 -18.57 0.45
C ASN A 151 1.80 -18.59 1.23
N ASP A 152 1.62 -17.77 2.26
CA ASP A 152 0.36 -17.64 2.99
C ASP A 152 -0.78 -17.32 2.00
N GLN A 153 -1.90 -18.04 2.16
CA GLN A 153 -3.11 -17.86 1.37
C GLN A 153 -3.89 -16.61 1.79
N LYS A 154 -3.72 -16.15 3.02
CA LYS A 154 -4.34 -14.92 3.54
C LYS A 154 -3.67 -13.65 2.99
N LEU A 155 -2.39 -13.73 2.66
CA LEU A 155 -1.65 -12.61 2.09
C LEU A 155 -1.95 -12.50 0.58
N ILE A 156 -2.79 -11.53 0.23
CA ILE A 156 -3.24 -11.34 -1.15
C ILE A 156 -2.44 -10.29 -1.93
N ALA A 157 -1.89 -9.28 -1.26
CA ALA A 157 -1.26 -8.14 -1.91
C ALA A 157 -0.27 -7.41 -1.00
N PHE A 158 0.69 -6.73 -1.62
CA PHE A 158 1.44 -5.62 -1.03
C PHE A 158 0.97 -4.31 -1.67
N VAL A 159 0.90 -3.25 -0.87
CA VAL A 159 0.64 -1.89 -1.37
C VAL A 159 1.88 -1.05 -1.12
N ILE A 160 2.40 -0.45 -2.18
CA ILE A 160 3.62 0.34 -2.13
C ILE A 160 3.26 1.81 -2.32
N ASN A 161 3.73 2.66 -1.40
CA ASN A 161 3.61 4.10 -1.46
C ASN A 161 5.00 4.70 -1.76
N LEU A 162 5.22 5.15 -2.99
CA LEU A 162 6.46 5.79 -3.40
C LEU A 162 6.29 7.30 -3.50
N VAL A 163 7.27 8.05 -2.99
CA VAL A 163 7.39 9.48 -3.28
C VAL A 163 8.14 9.64 -4.60
N LYS A 164 7.43 9.99 -5.68
CA LYS A 164 8.02 10.31 -6.98
C LYS A 164 8.30 11.81 -7.10
N ILE A 165 9.51 12.16 -7.50
CA ILE A 165 9.90 13.54 -7.86
C ILE A 165 9.67 13.68 -9.37
N ASN A 166 8.98 14.72 -9.83
CA ASN A 166 8.72 14.92 -11.27
C ASN A 166 9.31 16.22 -11.82
N PHE A 167 9.32 16.33 -13.17
CA PHE A 167 9.83 17.39 -14.07
C PHE A 167 10.61 18.52 -13.39
N LEU A 168 11.90 18.66 -13.67
CA LEU A 168 12.81 19.68 -13.10
C LEU A 168 12.94 19.67 -11.55
N ASN A 169 12.57 18.57 -10.88
CA ASN A 169 12.59 18.44 -9.41
C ASN A 169 11.68 19.43 -8.66
N ILE A 170 10.73 20.08 -9.35
CA ILE A 170 9.91 21.16 -8.75
C ILE A 170 8.72 20.66 -7.93
N TYR A 171 8.31 19.39 -8.06
CA TYR A 171 7.26 18.85 -7.19
C TYR A 171 7.42 17.36 -6.87
N LYS A 172 7.08 17.01 -5.62
CA LYS A 172 6.98 15.64 -5.12
C LYS A 172 5.52 15.22 -5.16
N HIS A 173 5.23 14.05 -5.70
CA HIS A 173 3.91 13.43 -5.65
C HIS A 173 4.02 12.01 -5.10
N ARG A 174 2.95 11.54 -4.46
CA ARG A 174 2.85 10.14 -4.03
C ARG A 174 2.34 9.30 -5.19
N HIS A 175 2.87 8.09 -5.29
CA HIS A 175 2.48 7.09 -6.27
C HIS A 175 2.21 5.79 -5.55
N PHE A 176 0.96 5.38 -5.57
CA PHE A 176 0.51 4.10 -5.06
C PHE A 176 0.49 3.07 -6.18
N TYR A 177 0.95 1.86 -5.88
CA TYR A 177 0.70 0.70 -6.70
C TYR A 177 0.64 -0.57 -5.84
N THR A 178 0.21 -1.67 -6.44
CA THR A 178 0.11 -2.96 -5.75
C THR A 178 0.96 -4.03 -6.41
N ILE A 179 1.48 -4.94 -5.57
CA ILE A 179 1.97 -6.25 -6.00
C ILE A 179 0.92 -7.27 -5.56
N ARG A 180 0.28 -7.96 -6.50
CA ARG A 180 -0.90 -8.81 -6.25
C ARG A 180 -0.58 -10.28 -6.51
N LYS A 181 -0.99 -11.17 -5.60
CA LYS A 181 -0.88 -12.63 -5.75
C LYS A 181 -2.06 -13.22 -6.52
N ILE A 182 -1.86 -13.64 -7.76
CA ILE A 182 -2.91 -14.18 -8.64
C ILE A 182 -2.50 -15.60 -9.01
N SER A 183 -3.37 -16.58 -8.71
CA SER A 183 -3.10 -18.00 -8.93
C SER A 183 -1.76 -18.47 -8.37
N GLY A 184 -1.40 -17.98 -7.17
CA GLY A 184 -0.13 -18.31 -6.50
C GLY A 184 1.10 -17.54 -6.98
N MET A 185 0.99 -16.73 -8.05
CA MET A 185 2.09 -15.99 -8.64
C MET A 185 1.98 -14.49 -8.34
N TRP A 186 3.11 -13.80 -8.22
CA TRP A 186 3.14 -12.39 -7.83
C TRP A 186 3.26 -11.48 -9.05
N PHE A 187 2.34 -10.52 -9.19
CA PHE A 187 2.33 -9.56 -10.29
C PHE A 187 2.48 -8.15 -9.76
N VAL A 188 3.41 -7.37 -10.34
CA VAL A 188 3.45 -5.92 -10.16
C VAL A 188 2.37 -5.30 -11.03
N LEU A 189 1.40 -4.66 -10.39
CA LEU A 189 0.28 -3.95 -11.01
C LEU A 189 0.44 -2.45 -10.78
N ASP A 190 1.58 -1.91 -11.21
CA ASP A 190 1.83 -0.47 -11.26
C ASP A 190 1.04 0.14 -12.41
N SER A 191 0.07 0.99 -12.07
CA SER A 191 -0.81 1.64 -13.05
C SER A 191 -0.06 2.59 -13.99
N SER A 192 1.17 2.98 -13.69
CA SER A 192 2.04 3.71 -14.61
C SER A 192 2.65 2.84 -15.73
N HIS A 193 2.66 1.51 -15.56
CA HIS A 193 3.06 0.57 -16.60
C HIS A 193 1.97 0.38 -17.67
N SER A 194 2.36 -0.15 -18.82
CA SER A 194 1.42 -0.48 -19.90
C SER A 194 0.70 -1.83 -19.71
N LYS A 195 1.23 -2.71 -18.85
CA LYS A 195 0.73 -4.07 -18.61
C LYS A 195 1.21 -4.61 -17.25
N PRO A 196 0.57 -5.66 -16.71
CA PRO A 196 1.08 -6.42 -15.57
C PRO A 196 2.49 -6.95 -15.80
N VAL A 197 3.29 -7.02 -14.74
CA VAL A 197 4.62 -7.62 -14.77
C VAL A 197 4.66 -8.79 -13.79
N LEU A 198 4.87 -9.99 -14.30
CA LEU A 198 5.09 -11.18 -13.47
C LEU A 198 6.47 -11.08 -12.78
N LEU A 199 6.51 -11.30 -11.47
CA LEU A 199 7.74 -11.41 -10.71
C LEU A 199 8.31 -12.84 -10.79
N PRO A 200 9.65 -12.97 -10.89
CA PRO A 200 10.29 -14.28 -10.92
C PRO A 200 10.16 -14.98 -9.57
N THR A 201 10.17 -16.31 -9.60
CA THR A 201 10.18 -17.12 -8.37
C THR A 201 11.58 -17.15 -7.73
N SER A 202 11.66 -17.50 -6.44
CA SER A 202 12.95 -17.68 -5.74
C SER A 202 13.88 -18.67 -6.48
N GLN A 203 13.30 -19.70 -7.10
CA GLN A 203 14.03 -20.69 -7.89
C GLN A 203 14.66 -20.06 -9.16
N GLU A 204 13.88 -19.30 -9.94
CA GLU A 204 14.37 -18.61 -11.14
C GLU A 204 15.47 -17.59 -10.83
N VAL A 205 15.34 -16.88 -9.71
CA VAL A 205 16.34 -15.91 -9.27
C VAL A 205 17.66 -16.60 -8.91
N ASN A 206 17.60 -17.74 -8.21
CA ASN A 206 18.79 -18.49 -7.82
C ASN A 206 19.53 -19.09 -9.02
N ILE A 207 18.80 -19.60 -10.02
CA ILE A 207 19.40 -20.09 -11.27
C ILE A 207 20.16 -18.95 -11.98
N LYS A 208 19.58 -17.74 -12.03
CA LYS A 208 20.26 -16.57 -12.64
C LYS A 208 21.51 -16.13 -11.90
N LYS A 209 21.56 -16.29 -10.57
CA LYS A 209 22.77 -15.99 -9.77
C LYS A 209 23.89 -16.98 -10.05
N ASN A 210 23.57 -18.28 -10.15
CA ASN A 210 24.57 -19.33 -10.37
C ASN A 210 25.14 -19.34 -11.80
N ASN A 211 24.47 -18.70 -12.75
CA ASN A 211 24.90 -18.58 -14.14
C ASN A 211 25.65 -17.25 -14.45
N LYS A 212 26.02 -16.48 -13.41
CA LYS A 212 26.82 -15.25 -13.50
C LYS A 212 28.18 -15.46 -12.85
#